data_AF-A0A925VQL0-F1
#
_entry.id   AF-A0A925VQL0-F1
#
_cell.length_a   1.000
_cell.length_b   1.000
_cell.length_c   1.000
_cell.angle_alpha   90.00
_cell.angle_beta   90.00
_cell.angle_gamma   90.00
#
_symmetry.space_group_name_H-M   'P 1'
#
loop_
_entity.id
_entity.type
_entity.pdbx_description
1 polymer ?
#
loop_
_entity_poly.entity_id
_entity_poly.type
_entity_poly.pdbx_seq_one_letter_code
_entity_poly.pdbx_strand_id
1 'polypeptide(L)' 'MRWKDNVQHSVEQAIGAYEPRLVRAQAQIAVMDFELKNVSQRIRKRLEVTVTAALHRTDEPFAFQASLFVAPLSID' A
#
# COMPACT_ATOMS: atom_id res chain seq x y z
N MET A 1 10.54 -11.01 -5.64
CA MET A 1 9.23 -11.10 -4.94
C MET A 1 9.29 -10.67 -3.47
N ARG A 2 10.35 -11.00 -2.70
CA ARG A 2 10.53 -10.63 -1.27
C ARG A 2 10.22 -9.19 -0.85
N TRP A 3 10.41 -8.20 -1.71
CA TRP A 3 10.16 -6.80 -1.35
C TRP A 3 8.68 -6.51 -1.06
N LYS A 4 7.75 -7.07 -1.86
CA LYS A 4 6.31 -6.87 -1.63
C LYS A 4 5.90 -7.46 -0.27
N ASP A 5 6.40 -8.65 0.03
CA ASP A 5 6.15 -9.34 1.30
C ASP A 5 6.72 -8.55 2.48
N ASN A 6 7.93 -7.99 2.33
CA ASN A 6 8.54 -7.14 3.36
C ASN A 6 7.72 -5.86 3.61
N VAL A 7 7.25 -5.21 2.55
CA VAL A 7 6.41 -4.00 2.68
C VAL A 7 5.08 -4.36 3.32
N GLN A 8 4.44 -5.44 2.88
CA GLN A 8 3.20 -5.94 3.47
C GLN A 8 3.38 -6.17 4.97
N HIS A 9 4.39 -6.94 5.35
CA HIS A 9 4.65 -7.25 6.75
C HIS A 9 4.97 -5.99 7.56
N SER A 10 5.75 -5.06 7.01
CA SER A 10 6.05 -3.79 7.67
C SER A 10 4.80 -2.95 7.91
N VAL A 11 3.85 -2.93 6.96
CA VAL A 11 2.58 -2.21 7.10
C VAL A 11 1.71 -2.88 8.16
N GLU A 12 1.58 -4.20 8.14
CA GLU A 12 0.81 -4.97 9.13
C GLU A 12 1.36 -4.77 10.54
N GLN A 13 2.69 -4.82 10.72
CA GLN A 13 3.35 -4.56 12.00
C GLN A 13 3.10 -3.12 12.47
N ALA A 14 3.20 -2.14 11.57
CA ALA A 14 2.95 -0.74 11.93
C ALA A 14 1.49 -0.50 12.35
N ILE A 15 0.52 -1.11 11.65
CA ILE A 15 -0.90 -1.03 12.05
C ILE A 15 -1.07 -1.65 13.44
N GLY A 16 -0.51 -2.84 13.68
CA GLY A 16 -0.59 -3.49 15.00
C GLY A 16 0.04 -2.68 16.13
N ALA A 17 1.11 -1.94 15.85
CA ALA A 17 1.81 -1.11 16.84
C ALA A 17 1.13 0.24 17.12
N TYR A 18 0.57 0.88 16.09
CA TYR A 18 0.14 2.29 16.17
C TYR A 18 -1.37 2.50 16.05
N GLU A 19 -2.15 1.49 15.64
CA GLU A 19 -3.59 1.63 15.43
C GLU A 19 -4.38 0.51 16.15
N PRO A 20 -4.54 0.60 17.48
CA PRO A 20 -5.20 -0.44 18.28
C PRO A 20 -6.72 -0.53 18.05
N ARG A 21 -7.32 0.42 17.32
CA ARG A 21 -8.75 0.36 16.99
C ARG A 21 -9.03 -0.66 15.89
N LEU A 22 -8.02 -1.04 15.11
CA LEU A 22 -8.13 -2.03 14.04
C LEU A 22 -7.65 -3.40 14.54
N VAL A 23 -8.43 -4.44 14.26
CA VAL A 23 -8.08 -5.84 14.51
C VAL A 23 -8.19 -6.66 13.24
N ARG A 24 -7.47 -7.79 13.19
CA ARG A 24 -7.39 -8.68 12.02
C ARG A 24 -7.00 -7.90 10.75
N ALA A 25 -6.10 -6.92 10.90
CA ALA A 25 -5.63 -6.12 9.79
C ALA A 25 -4.80 -6.97 8.82
N GLN A 26 -5.11 -6.86 7.53
CA GLN A 26 -4.33 -7.41 6.43
C GLN A 26 -4.01 -6.31 5.44
N ALA A 27 -2.77 -6.28 4.96
CA ALA A 27 -2.37 -5.39 3.89
C ALA A 27 -2.20 -6.16 2.58
N GLN A 28 -2.60 -5.54 1.47
CA GLN A 28 -2.30 -6.03 0.12
C GLN A 28 -1.54 -4.96 -0.64
N ILE A 29 -0.46 -5.39 -1.30
CA ILE A 29 0.48 -4.51 -1.99
C ILE A 29 0.45 -4.80 -3.50
N ALA A 30 -0.02 -3.84 -4.29
CA ALA A 30 0.01 -3.88 -5.74
C ALA A 30 1.04 -2.88 -6.29
N VAL A 31 1.81 -3.29 -7.30
CA VAL A 31 2.72 -2.40 -8.03
C VAL A 31 2.17 -2.30 -9.45
N MET A 32 1.89 -1.08 -9.87
CA MET A 32 1.33 -0.76 -11.18
C MET A 32 2.27 0.18 -11.92
N ASP A 33 2.39 -0.01 -13.22
CA ASP A 33 3.02 1.00 -14.07
C ASP A 33 1.99 2.10 -14.36
N PHE A 34 2.40 3.35 -14.13
CA PHE A 34 1.59 4.53 -14.35
C PHE A 34 2.22 5.38 -15.45
N GLU A 35 1.50 5.51 -16.56
CA GLU A 35 1.90 6.32 -17.71
C GLU A 35 1.30 7.72 -17.61
N LEU A 36 2.17 8.74 -17.58
CA LEU A 36 1.76 10.12 -17.76
C LEU A 36 1.57 10.40 -19.24
N LYS A 37 0.31 10.43 -19.70
CA LYS A 37 0.00 10.89 -21.07
C LYS A 37 0.44 12.36 -21.23
N ASN A 38 1.05 12.69 -22.37
CA ASN A 38 1.48 14.04 -22.79
C ASN A 38 2.77 14.62 -22.16
N VAL A 39 3.55 13.83 -21.43
CA VAL A 39 4.93 14.18 -21.04
C VAL A 39 5.85 13.14 -21.70
N SER A 40 7.04 13.53 -22.19
CA SER A 40 8.02 12.58 -22.73
C SER A 40 8.09 11.33 -21.86
N GLN A 41 7.88 10.16 -22.47
CA GLN A 41 7.48 8.91 -21.81
C GLN A 41 8.19 8.65 -20.48
N ARG A 42 7.56 9.01 -19.36
CA ARG A 42 8.03 8.70 -18.01
C ARG A 42 7.07 7.71 -17.39
N ILE A 43 7.45 6.43 -17.41
CA ILE A 43 6.76 5.38 -16.67
C ILE A 43 7.12 5.57 -15.19
N ARG A 44 6.10 5.78 -14.35
CA ARG A 44 6.28 5.79 -12.89
C ARG A 44 5.73 4.50 -12.32
N LYS A 45 6.43 3.89 -11.38
CA LYS A 45 5.85 2.79 -10.61
C LYS A 45 4.99 3.36 -9.50
N ARG A 46 3.70 3.02 -9.50
CA ARG A 46 2.75 3.34 -8.44
C ARG A 46 2.62 2.11 -7.55
N LEU A 47 2.84 2.31 -6.26
CA LEU A 47 2.52 1.33 -5.23
C LEU A 47 1.13 1.65 -4.71
N GLU A 48 0.26 0.66 -4.71
CA GLU A 48 -1.05 0.72 -4.09
C GLU A 48 -1.09 -0.21 -2.89
N VAL A 49 -1.53 0.32 -1.77
CA VAL A 49 -1.65 -0.36 -0.50
C VAL A 49 -3.12 -0.36 -0.11
N THR A 50 -3.71 -1.55 -0.06
CA THR A 50 -5.06 -1.77 0.44
C THR A 50 -4.96 -2.41 1.81
N VAL A 51 -5.73 -1.90 2.77
CA VAL A 51 -5.82 -2.44 4.12
C VAL A 51 -7.26 -2.82 4.39
N THR A 52 -7.47 -4.08 4.76
CA THR A 52 -8.75 -4.59 5.27
C THR A 52 -8.58 -4.97 6.72
N ALA A 53 -9.57 -4.63 7.55
CA ALA A 53 -9.55 -4.91 8.99
C ALA A 53 -10.99 -4.94 9.53
N ALA A 54 -11.12 -5.15 10.84
CA ALA A 54 -12.35 -4.88 11.57
C ALA A 54 -12.12 -3.87 12.70
N LEU A 55 -13.12 -3.06 12.99
CA LEU A 55 -13.09 -2.15 14.14
C LEU A 55 -13.28 -2.95 15.43
N HIS A 56 -12.34 -2.83 16.37
CA HIS A 56 -12.35 -3.58 17.63
C HIS A 56 -13.65 -3.46 18.44
N ARG A 57 -14.30 -2.29 18.40
CA ARG A 57 -15.49 -2.01 19.23
C ARG A 57 -16.81 -2.48 18.62
N THR A 58 -16.95 -2.40 17.31
CA THR A 58 -18.22 -2.63 16.60
C THR A 58 -18.19 -3.92 15.77
N ASP A 59 -17.02 -4.53 15.61
CA ASP A 59 -16.74 -5.64 14.70
C ASP A 59 -17.06 -5.32 13.22
N GLU A 60 -17.23 -4.03 12.90
CA GLU A 60 -17.56 -3.59 11.55
C GLU A 60 -16.35 -3.69 10.63
N PRO A 61 -16.55 -4.07 9.36
CA PRO A 61 -15.47 -4.11 8.38
C PRO A 61 -14.94 -2.71 8.09
N PHE A 62 -13.62 -2.59 8.08
CA PHE A 62 -12.90 -1.40 7.72
C PHE A 62 -12.08 -1.64 6.46
N ALA A 63 -12.13 -0.70 5.52
CA ALA A 63 -11.32 -0.72 4.31
C ALA A 63 -10.66 0.63 4.10
N PHE A 64 -9.37 0.60 3.78
CA PHE A 64 -8.57 1.78 3.45
C PHE A 64 -7.70 1.49 2.23
N GLN A 65 -7.56 2.47 1.36
CA GLN A 65 -6.70 2.37 0.19
C GLN A 65 -5.88 3.64 0.08
N ALA A 66 -4.57 3.48 -0.08
CA ALA A 66 -3.65 4.56 -0.36
C ALA A 66 -2.75 4.18 -1.53
N SER A 67 -2.33 5.19 -2.27
CA SER A 67 -1.37 5.03 -3.35
C SER A 67 -0.20 5.98 -3.16
N LEU A 68 1.01 5.48 -3.39
CA LEU A 68 2.23 6.28 -3.40
C LEU A 68 2.98 6.05 -4.72
N PHE A 69 3.59 7.11 -5.23
CA PHE A 69 4.50 6.99 -6.36
C PHE A 69 5.89 6.63 -5.83
N VAL A 70 6.46 5.55 -6.37
CA VAL A 70 7.86 5.23 -6.16
C VAL A 70 8.65 6.10 -7.14
N ALA A 71 9.40 7.07 -6.61
CA ALA A 71 10.17 8.07 -7.37
C ALA A 71 11.19 7.39 -8.33
N PRO A 72 11.69 8.11 -9.36
CA PRO A 72 12.01 7.52 -10.66
C PRO A 72 13.22 6.58 -10.62
N LEU A 73 13.15 5.47 -11.36
CA LEU A 73 14.35 4.79 -11.85
C LEU A 73 14.90 5.65 -12.99
N SER A 74 16.22 5.87 -12.96
CA SER A 74 16.99 6.83 -13.76
C SER A 74 16.61 6.89 -15.24
N ILE A 75 16.68 8.11 -15.80
CA ILE A 75 17.00 8.27 -17.23
C ILE A 75 18.47 7.89 -17.35
N ASP A 76 18.75 6.84 -18.12
CA ASP A 76 20.02 6.67 -18.83
C ASP A 76 19.66 6.35 -20.29
#